data_AF-A0A0E9MLL7-F1
#
_entry.id   AF-A0A0E9MLL7-F1
#
_cell.length_a   1.000
_cell.length_b   1.000
_cell.length_c   1.000
_cell.angle_alpha   90.00
_cell.angle_beta   90.00
_cell.angle_gamma   90.00
#
_symmetry.space_group_name_H-M   'P 1'
#
loop_
_entity.id
_entity.type
_entity.pdbx_description
1 polymer ?
#
loop_
_entity_poly.entity_id
_entity_poly.type
_entity_poly.pdbx_seq_one_letter_code
_entity_poly.pdbx_strand_id
1 'polypeptide(L)'
;MKMRIAFGLAAAATMALTGVPAAAQGANEDVKCLLAANLFVKAEKDPTKHQIAVLSSYFYLGRVDGRLSGAQLTAAIKAQAPTITPQAAGPIMTACAKRLQSAAMAVETIGKSLTGKK
;
A
#
# COMPACT_ATOMS: atom_id res chain seq x y z
N MET A 1 -39.19 48.51 22.71
CA MET A 1 -38.98 48.70 21.26
C MET A 1 -39.13 47.36 20.56
N LYS A 2 -39.97 47.32 19.51
CA LYS A 2 -40.19 46.17 18.62
C LYS A 2 -39.09 46.13 17.53
N MET A 3 -38.96 44.95 16.90
CA MET A 3 -38.27 44.58 15.63
C MET A 3 -36.95 43.81 15.78
N ARG A 4 -36.65 42.74 15.02
CA ARG A 4 -37.38 41.86 14.07
C ARG A 4 -36.40 40.73 13.69
N ILE A 5 -36.88 39.49 13.70
CA ILE A 5 -36.73 38.45 12.66
C ILE A 5 -35.32 38.06 12.14
N ALA A 6 -34.95 36.83 12.52
CA ALA A 6 -34.42 35.70 11.73
C ALA A 6 -33.35 35.88 10.63
N PHE A 7 -32.17 35.29 10.87
CA PHE A 7 -31.22 34.69 9.92
C PHE A 7 -30.28 33.78 10.75
N GLY A 8 -29.99 32.51 10.47
CA GLY A 8 -30.42 31.57 9.47
C GLY A 8 -29.97 30.17 9.91
N LEU A 9 -30.86 29.20 9.78
CA LEU A 9 -30.56 27.77 9.84
C LEU A 9 -29.81 27.39 8.55
N ALA A 10 -28.47 27.42 8.53
CA ALA A 10 -27.67 26.81 7.46
C ALA A 10 -26.18 26.77 7.81
N ALA A 11 -25.73 25.77 8.57
CA ALA A 11 -24.32 25.37 8.60
C ALA A 11 -24.17 23.93 9.10
N ALA A 12 -24.89 22.99 8.49
CA ALA A 12 -24.76 21.57 8.77
C ALA A 12 -24.62 20.80 7.45
N ALA A 13 -23.56 21.05 6.67
CA ALA A 13 -23.30 20.27 5.45
C ALA A 13 -21.90 20.49 4.82
N THR A 14 -20.77 20.38 5.54
CA THR A 14 -19.45 20.35 4.87
C THR A 14 -18.37 19.59 5.63
N MET A 15 -18.56 18.29 5.88
CA MET A 15 -17.46 17.39 6.28
C MET A 15 -17.54 16.03 5.57
N ALA A 16 -17.81 16.03 4.26
CA ALA A 16 -17.93 14.79 3.49
C ALA A 16 -17.17 14.84 2.16
N LEU A 17 -15.91 15.32 2.10
CA LEU A 17 -15.17 15.35 0.82
C LEU A 17 -13.64 15.12 0.86
N THR A 18 -13.06 14.48 1.88
CA THR A 18 -11.62 14.10 1.81
C THR A 18 -11.37 12.66 2.25
N GLY A 19 -12.14 11.72 1.73
CA GLY A 19 -11.84 10.29 1.81
C GLY A 19 -11.35 9.79 0.47
N VAL A 20 -10.07 9.97 0.12
CA VAL A 20 -9.47 9.10 -0.91
C VAL A 20 -9.63 7.68 -0.35
N PRO A 21 -10.24 6.73 -1.09
CA PRO A 21 -10.52 5.42 -0.54
C PRO A 21 -9.20 4.80 -0.09
N ALA A 22 -9.13 4.33 1.16
CA ALA A 22 -7.93 3.72 1.74
C ALA A 22 -7.38 2.56 0.86
N ALA A 23 -8.26 1.94 0.05
CA ALA A 23 -7.90 0.95 -0.95
C ALA A 23 -6.98 1.50 -2.07
N ALA A 24 -7.17 2.74 -2.51
CA ALA A 24 -6.34 3.37 -3.54
C ALA A 24 -4.93 3.72 -3.02
N GLN A 25 -4.83 4.15 -1.75
CA GLN A 25 -3.53 4.36 -1.11
C GLN A 25 -2.77 3.04 -0.95
N GLY A 26 -3.46 1.97 -0.54
CA GLY A 26 -2.87 0.64 -0.43
C GLY A 26 -2.36 0.08 -1.77
N ALA A 27 -3.10 0.28 -2.86
CA ALA A 27 -2.70 -0.19 -4.18
C ALA A 27 -1.46 0.56 -4.73
N ASN A 28 -1.37 1.88 -4.50
CA ASN A 28 -0.20 2.67 -4.89
C ASN A 28 1.07 2.23 -4.16
N GLU A 29 0.95 1.94 -2.86
CA GLU A 29 2.06 1.42 -2.05
C GLU A 29 2.50 0.02 -2.49
N ASP A 30 1.53 -0.85 -2.83
CA ASP A 30 1.84 -2.20 -3.34
C ASP A 30 2.58 -2.12 -4.69
N VAL A 31 2.17 -1.21 -5.60
CA VAL A 31 2.89 -0.96 -6.87
C VAL A 31 4.29 -0.42 -6.62
N LYS A 32 4.45 0.52 -5.69
CA LYS A 32 5.77 1.05 -5.32
C LYS A 32 6.69 -0.07 -4.82
N CYS A 33 6.17 -0.96 -3.98
CA CYS A 33 6.91 -2.12 -3.49
C CYS A 33 7.26 -3.13 -4.58
N LEU A 34 6.35 -3.37 -5.53
CA LEU A 34 6.60 -4.23 -6.68
C LEU A 34 7.75 -3.69 -7.55
N LEU A 35 7.74 -2.39 -7.83
CA LEU A 35 8.78 -1.74 -8.64
C LEU A 35 10.13 -1.73 -7.91
N ALA A 36 10.14 -1.40 -6.61
CA ALA A 36 11.35 -1.44 -5.81
C ALA A 36 11.94 -2.85 -5.76
N ALA A 37 11.11 -3.89 -5.62
CA ALA A 37 11.57 -5.27 -5.59
C ALA A 37 12.23 -5.67 -6.92
N ASN A 38 11.63 -5.29 -8.05
CA ASN A 38 12.20 -5.53 -9.37
C ASN A 38 13.56 -4.84 -9.57
N LEU A 39 13.72 -3.61 -9.07
CA LEU A 39 14.99 -2.91 -9.14
C LEU A 39 16.03 -3.55 -8.21
N PHE A 40 15.62 -3.93 -7.00
CA PHE A 40 16.50 -4.47 -5.97
C PHE A 40 17.02 -5.88 -6.32
N VAL A 41 16.17 -6.74 -6.89
CA VAL A 41 16.56 -8.07 -7.40
C VAL A 41 17.70 -7.97 -8.42
N LYS A 42 17.72 -6.94 -9.26
CA LYS A 42 18.78 -6.75 -10.26
C LYS A 42 20.09 -6.21 -9.70
N ALA A 43 20.02 -5.48 -8.58
CA ALA A 43 21.15 -4.71 -8.05
C ALA A 43 21.80 -5.35 -6.81
N GLU A 44 21.04 -6.14 -6.04
CA GLU A 44 21.50 -6.72 -4.78
C GLU A 44 22.36 -7.97 -5.01
N LYS A 45 23.46 -8.05 -4.26
CA LYS A 45 24.42 -9.16 -4.30
C LYS A 45 24.30 -10.08 -3.09
N ASP A 46 23.72 -9.59 -2.00
CA ASP A 46 23.45 -10.39 -0.81
C ASP A 46 22.33 -11.41 -1.12
N PRO A 47 22.59 -12.73 -0.98
CA PRO A 47 21.63 -13.76 -1.36
C PRO A 47 20.36 -13.73 -0.50
N THR A 48 20.47 -13.35 0.77
CA THR A 48 19.33 -13.29 1.69
C THR A 48 18.42 -12.13 1.31
N LYS A 49 19.01 -10.94 1.12
CA LYS A 49 18.24 -9.75 0.72
C LYS A 49 17.64 -9.88 -0.67
N HIS A 50 18.38 -10.53 -1.59
CA HIS A 50 17.88 -10.88 -2.91
C HIS A 50 16.63 -11.78 -2.80
N GLN A 51 16.69 -12.83 -1.97
CA GLN A 51 15.55 -13.71 -1.74
C GLN A 51 14.34 -12.95 -1.15
N ILE A 52 14.55 -12.05 -0.18
CA ILE A 52 13.48 -11.20 0.36
C ILE A 52 12.86 -10.34 -0.74
N ALA A 53 13.67 -9.80 -1.65
CA ALA A 53 13.16 -9.01 -2.76
C ALA A 53 12.34 -9.85 -3.75
N VAL A 54 12.77 -11.08 -4.05
CA VAL A 54 11.98 -12.03 -4.86
C VAL A 54 10.67 -12.39 -4.17
N LEU A 55 10.67 -12.70 -2.87
CA LEU A 55 9.42 -13.01 -2.15
C LEU A 55 8.48 -11.79 -2.12
N SER A 56 9.05 -10.60 -1.92
CA SER A 56 8.29 -9.35 -1.97
C SER A 56 7.67 -9.12 -3.34
N SER A 57 8.39 -9.38 -4.43
CA SER A 57 7.83 -9.18 -5.79
C SER A 57 6.61 -10.05 -6.03
N TYR A 58 6.63 -11.34 -5.65
CA TYR A 58 5.46 -12.22 -5.76
C TYR A 58 4.29 -11.78 -4.87
N PHE A 59 4.57 -11.42 -3.61
CA PHE A 59 3.53 -10.97 -2.68
C PHE A 59 2.80 -9.71 -3.19
N TYR A 60 3.55 -8.70 -3.63
CA TYR A 60 2.96 -7.46 -4.12
C TYR A 60 2.34 -7.63 -5.50
N LEU A 61 2.88 -8.50 -6.37
CA LEU A 61 2.27 -8.82 -7.65
C LEU A 61 0.85 -9.38 -7.47
N GLY A 62 0.67 -10.40 -6.61
CA GLY A 62 -0.65 -10.99 -6.37
C GLY A 62 -1.66 -10.00 -5.78
N ARG A 63 -1.19 -9.08 -4.92
CA ARG A 63 -2.04 -8.03 -4.35
C ARG A 63 -2.45 -6.98 -5.37
N VAL A 64 -1.51 -6.58 -6.23
CA VAL A 64 -1.77 -5.62 -7.30
C VAL A 64 -2.73 -6.22 -8.32
N ASP A 65 -2.51 -7.47 -8.73
CA ASP A 65 -3.38 -8.20 -9.66
C ASP A 65 -4.82 -8.31 -9.14
N GLY A 66 -4.99 -8.62 -7.85
CA GLY A 66 -6.32 -8.66 -7.22
C GLY A 66 -6.98 -7.30 -6.95
N ARG A 67 -6.29 -6.18 -7.15
CA ARG A 67 -6.77 -4.82 -6.80
C ARG A 67 -6.91 -3.88 -7.98
N LEU A 68 -6.08 -4.03 -9.00
CA LEU A 68 -5.95 -3.09 -10.11
C LEU A 68 -6.23 -3.80 -11.44
N SER A 69 -7.05 -3.17 -12.28
CA SER A 69 -7.10 -3.50 -13.71
C SER A 69 -5.79 -3.12 -14.41
N GLY A 70 -5.53 -3.68 -15.60
CA GLY A 70 -4.32 -3.36 -16.36
C GLY A 70 -4.13 -1.86 -16.66
N ALA A 71 -5.22 -1.13 -16.91
CA ALA A 71 -5.18 0.32 -17.12
C ALA A 71 -4.81 1.08 -15.84
N GLN A 72 -5.38 0.68 -14.69
CA GLN A 72 -5.05 1.28 -13.39
C GLN A 72 -3.62 0.96 -12.96
N LEU A 73 -3.16 -0.28 -13.20
CA LEU A 73 -1.78 -0.67 -12.95
C LEU A 73 -0.81 0.17 -13.78
N THR A 74 -1.10 0.36 -15.07
CA THR A 74 -0.28 1.20 -15.94
C THR A 74 -0.19 2.63 -15.42
N ALA A 75 -1.31 3.22 -14.99
CA ALA A 75 -1.33 4.56 -14.41
C ALA A 75 -0.54 4.63 -13.09
N ALA A 76 -0.70 3.64 -12.22
CA ALA A 76 0.01 3.56 -10.94
C ALA A 76 1.52 3.39 -11.14
N ILE A 77 1.95 2.55 -12.09
CA ILE A 77 3.37 2.39 -12.44
C ILE A 77 3.94 3.72 -12.92
N LYS A 78 3.26 4.42 -13.83
CA LYS A 78 3.71 5.73 -14.33
C LYS A 78 3.85 6.75 -13.19
N ALA A 79 2.94 6.74 -12.23
CA ALA A 79 2.99 7.63 -11.07
C ALA A 79 4.14 7.29 -10.11
N GLN A 80 4.43 6.00 -9.90
CA GLN A 80 5.41 5.56 -8.89
C GLN A 80 6.83 5.43 -9.43
N ALA A 81 7.01 5.09 -10.72
CA ALA A 81 8.31 4.83 -11.33
C ALA A 81 9.37 5.92 -11.09
N PRO A 82 9.06 7.23 -11.16
CA PRO A 82 10.05 8.28 -10.89
C PRO A 82 10.59 8.28 -9.45
N THR A 83 9.84 7.69 -8.50
CA THR A 83 10.24 7.61 -7.08
C THR A 83 11.14 6.42 -6.79
N ILE A 84 11.27 5.47 -7.73
CA ILE A 84 12.06 4.25 -7.58
C ILE A 84 13.45 4.47 -8.17
N THR A 85 14.29 5.17 -7.42
CA THR A 85 15.70 5.39 -7.78
C THR A 85 16.59 4.35 -7.10
N PRO A 86 17.82 4.09 -7.61
CA PRO A 86 18.78 3.20 -6.94
C PRO A 86 19.05 3.60 -5.49
N GLN A 87 19.09 4.91 -5.21
CA GLN A 87 19.32 5.45 -3.87
C GLN A 87 18.12 5.24 -2.94
N ALA A 88 16.90 5.30 -3.47
CA ALA A 88 15.67 5.09 -2.70
C ALA A 88 15.26 3.62 -2.57
N ALA A 89 15.78 2.74 -3.44
CA ALA A 89 15.37 1.34 -3.54
C ALA A 89 15.56 0.56 -2.22
N GLY A 90 16.71 0.73 -1.55
CA GLY A 90 16.99 0.03 -0.28
C GLY A 90 16.03 0.40 0.85
N PRO A 91 15.84 1.69 1.17
CA PRO A 91 14.86 2.12 2.16
C PRO A 91 13.42 1.70 1.81
N ILE A 92 13.00 1.82 0.54
CA ILE A 92 11.67 1.40 0.09
C ILE A 92 11.52 -0.11 0.30
N MET A 93 12.49 -0.91 -0.13
CA MET A 93 12.45 -2.36 0.04
C MET A 93 12.43 -2.78 1.50
N THR A 94 13.12 -2.08 2.38
CA THR A 94 13.06 -2.34 3.82
C THR A 94 11.65 -2.14 4.37
N ALA A 95 10.97 -1.06 3.96
CA ALA A 95 9.58 -0.82 4.34
C ALA A 95 8.63 -1.90 3.77
N CYS A 96 8.84 -2.31 2.52
CA CYS A 96 8.06 -3.34 1.85
C CYS A 96 8.25 -4.73 2.50
N ALA A 97 9.49 -5.07 2.89
CA ALA A 97 9.82 -6.30 3.60
C ALA A 97 9.16 -6.34 4.99
N LYS A 98 9.14 -5.21 5.72
CA LYS A 98 8.43 -5.12 7.01
C LYS A 98 6.94 -5.41 6.85
N ARG A 99 6.28 -4.86 5.82
CA ARG A 99 4.88 -5.15 5.53
C ARG A 99 4.64 -6.62 5.19
N LEU A 100 5.52 -7.22 4.39
CA LEU A 100 5.47 -8.66 4.09
C LEU A 100 5.58 -9.49 5.37
N GLN A 101 6.55 -9.18 6.24
CA GLN A 101 6.73 -9.86 7.52
C GLN A 101 5.50 -9.71 8.42
N SER A 102 4.91 -8.52 8.52
CA SER A 102 3.66 -8.31 9.27
C SER A 102 2.52 -9.16 8.74
N ALA A 103 2.39 -9.29 7.42
CA ALA A 103 1.38 -10.15 6.80
C ALA A 103 1.63 -11.64 7.14
N ALA A 104 2.88 -12.10 7.09
CA ALA A 104 3.25 -13.47 7.46
C ALA A 104 2.91 -13.77 8.93
N MET A 105 3.27 -12.88 9.86
CA MET A 105 2.94 -13.03 11.29
C MET A 105 1.43 -13.02 11.55
N ALA A 106 0.67 -12.22 10.82
CA ALA A 106 -0.78 -12.21 10.91
C ALA A 106 -1.38 -13.56 10.51
N VAL A 107 -0.92 -14.14 9.40
CA VAL A 107 -1.35 -15.47 8.94
C VAL A 107 -0.98 -16.55 9.96
N GLU A 108 0.23 -16.51 10.51
CA GLU A 108 0.67 -17.46 11.55
C GLU A 108 -0.21 -17.36 12.80
N THR A 109 -0.50 -16.15 13.26
CA THR A 109 -1.33 -15.89 14.45
C THR A 109 -2.76 -16.38 14.24
N ILE A 110 -3.35 -16.08 13.07
CA ILE A 110 -4.67 -16.58 12.69
C ILE A 110 -4.65 -18.11 12.65
N GLY A 111 -3.65 -18.72 12.00
CA GLY A 111 -3.49 -20.17 11.92
C GLY A 111 -3.46 -20.83 13.30
N LYS A 112 -2.64 -20.31 14.23
CA LYS A 112 -2.60 -20.79 15.63
C LYS A 112 -3.94 -20.63 16.34
N SER A 113 -4.66 -19.53 16.11
CA SER A 113 -6.00 -19.33 16.70
C SER A 113 -7.05 -20.31 16.18
N LEU A 114 -6.89 -20.80 14.94
CA LEU A 114 -7.79 -21.77 14.33
C LEU A 114 -7.47 -23.22 14.74
N THR A 115 -6.20 -23.55 14.96
CA THR A 115 -5.76 -24.90 15.36
C THR A 115 -5.73 -25.12 16.87
N GLY A 116 -5.70 -24.05 17.67
CA GLY A 116 -5.75 -24.09 19.14
C GLY A 116 -7.12 -24.32 19.77
N LYS A 117 -8.18 -24.49 18.97
CA LYS A 117 -9.48 -25.04 19.42
C LYS A 117 -9.46 -26.57 19.26
N LYS A 118 -8.80 -27.27 20.18
CA LYS A 118 -9.09 -28.67 20.49
C LYS A 118 -9.04 -28.86 21.99
#